data_AF-A0A2N0XLD7-F1
#
_entry.id   AF-A0A2N0XLD7-F1
#
_cell.length_a   1.000
_cell.length_b   1.000
_cell.length_c   1.000
_cell.angle_alpha   90.00
_cell.angle_beta   90.00
_cell.angle_gamma   90.00
#
_symmetry.space_group_name_H-M   'P 1'
#
loop_
_entity.id
_entity.type
_entity.pdbx_description
1 polymer ?
#
loop_
_entity_poly.entity_id
_entity_poly.type
_entity_poly.pdbx_seq_one_letter_code
_entity_poly.pdbx_strand_id
1 'polypeptide(L)'
;MEKLGITFFDIALLILCPIGGVIGSFAYAIMDSIDPLNSPKDESKTKVASEALQEKRGIWLGLRCTLGLILGLVVSLYFIGSIQENISTVAKIVALSIVSGYAAPKIWAAQEIIVEAKMKKLSSDIEKS
;
A
#
# COMPACT_ATOMS: atom_id res chain seq x y z
N MET A 1 22.25 17.86 -17.26
CA MET A 1 21.01 17.44 -16.59
C MET A 1 19.76 17.98 -17.27
N GLU A 2 19.82 19.09 -18.03
CA GLU A 2 18.70 19.54 -18.91
C GLU A 2 18.45 18.67 -20.17
N LYS A 3 19.38 17.80 -20.56
CA LYS A 3 19.26 17.01 -21.80
C LYS A 3 18.27 15.83 -21.76
N LEU A 4 17.64 15.58 -20.61
CA LEU A 4 16.62 14.54 -20.44
C LEU A 4 15.22 15.10 -20.14
N GLY A 5 15.06 16.43 -20.05
CA GLY A 5 13.80 17.05 -19.59
C GLY A 5 13.44 16.68 -18.15
N ILE A 6 14.37 16.09 -17.39
CA ILE A 6 14.20 15.69 -16.00
C ILE A 6 14.54 16.89 -15.11
N THR A 7 13.55 17.35 -14.37
CA THR A 7 13.64 18.46 -13.43
C THR A 7 14.16 17.98 -12.07
N PHE A 8 14.61 18.88 -11.20
CA PHE A 8 14.97 18.51 -9.83
C PHE A 8 13.77 17.92 -9.05
N PHE A 9 12.55 18.37 -9.38
CA PHE A 9 11.32 17.86 -8.80
C PHE A 9 11.03 16.42 -9.20
N ASP A 10 11.36 16.03 -10.44
CA ASP A 10 11.23 14.64 -10.91
C ASP A 10 12.14 13.68 -10.14
N ILE A 11 13.38 14.10 -9.86
CA ILE A 11 14.32 13.32 -9.03
C ILE A 11 13.78 13.20 -7.60
N ALA A 12 13.24 14.30 -7.05
CA ALA A 12 12.64 14.26 -5.73
C ALA A 12 11.44 13.29 -5.68
N LEU A 13 10.58 13.29 -6.70
CA LEU A 13 9.44 12.36 -6.81
C LEU A 13 9.90 10.91 -6.93
N LEU A 14 10.94 10.64 -7.73
CA LEU A 14 11.51 9.31 -7.92
C LEU A 14 12.00 8.68 -6.61
N ILE A 15 12.41 9.50 -5.64
CA ILE A 15 12.90 9.03 -4.34
C ILE A 15 11.79 9.06 -3.29
N LEU A 16 11.03 10.16 -3.20
CA LEU A 16 10.02 10.36 -2.15
C LEU A 16 8.79 9.46 -2.33
N CYS A 17 8.35 9.17 -3.55
CA CYS A 17 7.16 8.36 -3.76
C CYS A 17 7.36 6.87 -3.41
N PRO A 18 8.48 6.21 -3.77
CA PRO A 18 8.79 4.86 -3.27
C PRO A 18 8.85 4.80 -1.75
N ILE A 19 9.51 5.77 -1.10
CA ILE A 19 9.56 5.85 0.37
C ILE A 19 8.15 6.03 0.94
N GLY A 20 7.34 6.92 0.35
CA GLY A 20 5.96 7.12 0.74
C GLY A 20 5.12 5.84 0.60
N GLY A 21 5.26 5.12 -0.50
CA GLY A 21 4.57 3.85 -0.75
C GLY A 21 4.96 2.74 0.24
N VAL A 22 6.24 2.67 0.64
CA VAL A 22 6.72 1.78 1.71
C VAL A 22 6.10 2.18 3.04
N ILE A 23 6.12 3.46 3.41
CA ILE A 23 5.52 3.95 4.66
C ILE A 23 4.03 3.63 4.73
N GLY A 24 3.29 3.86 3.64
CA GLY A 24 1.87 3.53 3.56
C GLY A 24 1.60 2.03 3.71
N SER A 25 2.40 1.21 3.04
CA SER A 25 2.28 -0.25 3.12
C SER A 25 2.66 -0.80 4.50
N PHE A 26 3.64 -0.17 5.15
CA PHE A 26 4.04 -0.48 6.52
C PHE A 26 2.95 -0.10 7.53
N ALA A 27 2.35 1.09 7.40
CA ALA A 27 1.21 1.52 8.23
C ALA A 27 0.01 0.57 8.11
N TYR A 28 -0.24 0.04 6.90
CA TYR A 28 -1.26 -0.99 6.70
C TYR A 28 -0.91 -2.28 7.44
N ALA A 29 0.33 -2.75 7.31
CA ALA A 29 0.79 -3.96 7.98
C ALA A 29 0.70 -3.85 9.52
N ILE A 30 1.00 -2.68 10.09
CA ILE A 30 0.80 -2.40 11.52
C ILE A 30 -0.69 -2.55 11.87
N MET A 31 -1.57 -1.87 11.14
CA MET A 31 -3.02 -1.92 11.38
C MET A 31 -3.62 -3.32 11.24
N ASP A 32 -3.06 -4.15 10.37
CA ASP A 32 -3.48 -5.54 10.20
C ASP A 32 -2.95 -6.44 11.32
N SER A 33 -1.72 -6.17 11.79
CA SER A 33 -1.06 -6.98 12.83
C SER A 33 -1.47 -6.63 14.27
N ILE A 34 -1.93 -5.39 14.51
CA ILE A 34 -2.37 -4.91 15.81
C ILE A 34 -3.90 -4.83 15.77
N ASP A 35 -4.57 -5.71 16.52
CA ASP A 35 -6.00 -5.58 16.77
C ASP A 35 -6.22 -4.50 17.85
N PRO A 36 -6.69 -3.29 17.50
CA PRO A 36 -6.83 -2.20 18.47
C PRO A 36 -7.95 -2.47 19.48
N LEU A 37 -8.86 -3.40 19.20
CA LEU A 37 -9.98 -3.76 20.08
C LEU A 37 -9.60 -4.85 21.09
N ASN A 38 -8.63 -5.70 20.76
CA ASN A 38 -8.15 -6.80 21.60
C ASN A 38 -6.73 -6.59 22.12
N SER A 39 -6.23 -5.34 22.12
CA SER A 39 -4.88 -5.04 22.59
C SER A 39 -4.74 -5.43 24.08
N PRO A 40 -3.80 -6.32 24.45
CA PRO A 40 -3.62 -6.74 25.83
C PRO A 40 -3.18 -5.53 26.66
N LYS A 41 -4.04 -5.10 27.60
CA LYS A 41 -3.77 -3.98 28.52
C LYS A 41 -2.66 -4.30 29.55
N ASP A 42 -2.23 -5.56 29.62
CA ASP A 42 -1.13 -6.04 30.46
C ASP A 42 0.11 -6.33 29.62
N GLU A 43 1.16 -5.52 29.77
CA GLU A 43 2.46 -5.72 29.12
C GLU A 43 3.10 -7.08 29.49
N SER A 44 2.74 -7.63 30.65
CA SER A 44 3.24 -8.92 31.17
C SER A 44 2.72 -10.16 30.42
N LYS A 45 1.69 -10.01 29.57
CA LYS A 45 1.11 -11.09 28.74
C LYS A 45 1.48 -10.97 27.26
N THR A 46 2.50 -10.19 26.93
CA THR A 46 3.07 -10.18 25.58
C THR A 46 3.79 -11.52 25.33
N LYS A 47 3.03 -12.54 24.91
CA LYS A 47 3.61 -13.76 24.36
C LYS A 47 4.34 -13.38 23.09
N VAL A 48 5.65 -13.17 23.20
CA VAL A 48 6.59 -13.15 22.07
C VAL A 48 6.25 -14.38 21.23
N ALA A 49 5.79 -14.14 20.00
CA ALA A 49 5.27 -15.21 19.14
C ALA A 49 6.35 -16.28 18.91
N SER A 50 5.94 -17.54 18.72
CA SER A 50 6.87 -18.64 18.35
C SER A 50 7.73 -18.24 17.14
N GLU A 51 9.01 -18.64 17.12
CA GLU A 51 10.01 -18.22 16.11
C GLU A 51 9.52 -18.45 14.68
N ALA A 52 8.87 -19.59 14.41
CA ALA A 52 8.31 -19.90 13.09
C ALA A 52 7.17 -18.95 12.66
N LEU A 53 6.44 -18.38 13.61
CA LEU A 53 5.39 -17.38 13.35
C LEU A 53 5.98 -15.98 13.14
N GLN A 54 7.12 -15.68 13.77
CA GLN A 54 7.85 -14.43 13.54
C GLN A 54 8.48 -14.40 12.16
N GLU A 55 9.09 -15.49 11.71
CA GLU A 55 9.71 -15.58 10.39
C GLU A 55 8.68 -15.35 9.27
N LYS A 56 7.52 -16.02 9.35
CA LYS A 56 6.41 -15.82 8.40
C LYS A 56 5.89 -14.39 8.39
N ARG A 57 5.78 -13.75 9.55
CA ARG A 57 5.40 -12.33 9.67
C ARG A 57 6.44 -11.40 9.05
N GLY A 58 7.72 -11.69 9.25
CA GLY A 58 8.83 -10.94 8.63
C GLY A 58 8.81 -11.02 7.11
N ILE A 59 8.63 -12.22 6.56
CA ILE A 59 8.52 -12.43 5.10
C ILE A 59 7.29 -11.70 4.54
N TRP A 60 6.15 -11.80 5.22
CA TRP A 60 4.92 -11.11 4.82
C TRP A 60 5.08 -9.59 4.83
N LEU A 61 5.68 -9.04 5.89
CA LEU A 61 5.97 -7.60 5.99
C LEU A 61 6.95 -7.13 4.90
N GLY A 62 8.00 -7.92 4.63
CA GLY A 62 8.99 -7.63 3.59
C GLY A 62 8.36 -7.61 2.19
N LEU A 63 7.52 -8.60 1.89
CA LEU A 63 6.77 -8.66 0.63
C LEU A 63 5.85 -7.44 0.48
N ARG A 64 5.18 -7.06 1.56
CA ARG A 64 4.27 -5.90 1.60
C ARG A 64 5.01 -4.58 1.38
N CYS A 65 6.17 -4.39 2.01
CA CYS A 65 7.01 -3.21 1.81
C CYS A 65 7.56 -3.15 0.38
N THR A 66 7.96 -4.29 -0.19
CA THR A 66 8.40 -4.38 -1.59
C THR A 66 7.29 -3.95 -2.54
N LEU A 67 6.06 -4.37 -2.29
CA LEU A 67 4.89 -3.98 -3.08
C LEU A 67 4.61 -2.48 -2.97
N GLY A 68 4.75 -1.91 -1.77
CA GLY A 68 4.69 -0.46 -1.54
C GLY A 68 5.77 0.32 -2.30
N LEU A 69 6.99 -0.20 -2.33
CA LEU A 69 8.11 0.39 -3.07
C LEU A 69 7.81 0.42 -4.58
N ILE A 70 7.34 -0.70 -5.14
CA ILE A 70 6.98 -0.81 -6.55
C ILE A 70 5.84 0.15 -6.90
N LEU A 71 4.78 0.21 -6.08
CA LEU A 71 3.67 1.15 -6.29
C LEU A 71 4.13 2.61 -6.25
N GLY A 72 4.95 2.98 -5.27
CA GLY A 72 5.50 4.33 -5.17
C GLY A 72 6.40 4.69 -6.35
N LEU A 73 7.15 3.72 -6.86
CA LEU A 73 7.97 3.87 -8.07
C LEU A 73 7.09 4.09 -9.31
N VAL A 74 6.03 3.30 -9.49
CA VAL A 74 5.06 3.48 -10.58
C VAL A 74 4.41 4.87 -10.52
N VAL A 75 4.02 5.33 -9.33
CA VAL A 75 3.45 6.67 -9.13
C VAL A 75 4.48 7.75 -9.52
N SER A 76 5.74 7.61 -9.12
CA SER A 76 6.77 8.59 -9.51
C SER A 76 7.00 8.66 -11.03
N LEU A 77 7.04 7.51 -11.70
CA LEU A 77 7.21 7.43 -13.15
C LEU A 77 6.01 7.99 -13.91
N TYR A 78 4.80 7.85 -13.36
CA TYR A 78 3.59 8.38 -13.97
C TYR A 78 3.60 9.92 -14.04
N PHE A 79 4.23 10.56 -13.06
CA PHE A 79 4.25 12.02 -12.94
C PHE A 79 5.53 12.68 -13.43
N ILE A 80 6.52 11.89 -13.87
CA ILE A 80 7.79 12.39 -14.39
C ILE A 80 7.55 13.29 -15.62
N GLY A 81 8.03 14.52 -15.59
CA GLY A 81 7.92 15.47 -16.72
C GLY A 81 6.49 15.91 -17.10
N SER A 82 5.46 15.47 -16.36
CA SER A 82 4.06 15.80 -16.64
C SER A 82 3.53 16.96 -15.78
N ILE A 83 4.28 17.41 -14.77
CA ILE A 83 3.75 18.22 -13.68
C ILE A 83 4.45 19.58 -13.56
N GLN A 84 3.66 20.60 -13.20
CA GLN A 84 4.17 21.91 -12.83
C GLN A 84 5.11 21.81 -11.62
N GLU A 85 6.30 22.40 -11.76
CA GLU A 85 7.37 22.47 -10.77
C GLU A 85 6.99 23.31 -9.53
N ASN A 86 6.05 22.80 -8.73
CA ASN A 86 5.54 23.42 -7.52
C ASN A 86 5.62 22.44 -6.35
N ILE A 87 6.15 22.92 -5.21
CA ILE A 87 6.29 22.14 -3.97
C ILE A 87 4.93 21.58 -3.50
N SER A 88 3.86 22.38 -3.67
CA SER A 88 2.49 21.95 -3.34
C SER A 88 2.05 20.72 -4.13
N THR A 89 2.39 20.65 -5.42
CA THR A 89 2.03 19.51 -6.27
C THR A 89 2.82 18.26 -5.88
N VAL A 90 4.11 18.40 -5.62
CA VAL A 90 4.95 17.29 -5.14
C VAL A 90 4.44 16.73 -3.81
N ALA A 91 4.12 17.58 -2.84
CA ALA A 91 3.57 17.14 -1.56
C ALA A 91 2.26 16.32 -1.74
N LYS A 92 1.38 16.73 -2.65
CA LYS A 92 0.15 16.00 -2.96
C LYS A 92 0.43 14.63 -3.56
N ILE A 93 1.37 14.53 -4.50
CA ILE A 93 1.73 13.24 -5.13
C ILE A 93 2.34 12.29 -4.10
N VAL A 94 3.24 12.81 -3.25
CA VAL A 94 3.85 12.02 -2.18
C VAL A 94 2.77 11.54 -1.21
N ALA A 95 1.85 12.41 -0.78
CA ALA A 95 0.71 11.99 0.04
C ALA A 95 -0.13 10.90 -0.64
N LEU A 96 -0.37 11.03 -1.95
CA LEU A 96 -1.13 10.06 -2.73
C LEU A 96 -0.39 8.71 -2.83
N SER A 97 0.94 8.71 -2.90
CA SER A 97 1.76 7.49 -2.87
C SER A 97 1.68 6.75 -1.52
N ILE A 98 1.60 7.49 -0.41
CA ILE A 98 1.40 6.91 0.93
C ILE A 98 0.01 6.29 1.03
N VAL A 99 -1.01 7.05 0.61
CA VAL A 99 -2.40 6.58 0.64
C VAL A 99 -2.58 5.36 -0.26
N SER A 100 -1.97 5.33 -1.45
CA SER A 100 -2.08 4.19 -2.36
C SER A 100 -1.42 2.94 -1.77
N GLY A 101 -0.24 3.07 -1.15
CA GLY A 101 0.42 1.97 -0.44
C GLY A 101 -0.43 1.40 0.70
N TYR A 102 -1.14 2.27 1.43
CA TYR A 102 -2.03 1.89 2.52
C TYR A 102 -3.37 1.30 2.05
N ALA A 103 -4.02 1.94 1.07
CA ALA A 103 -5.40 1.68 0.69
C ALA A 103 -5.57 0.54 -0.32
N ALA A 104 -4.53 0.21 -1.10
CA ALA A 104 -4.61 -0.79 -2.16
C ALA A 104 -5.23 -2.14 -1.70
N PRO A 105 -4.86 -2.74 -0.56
CA PRO A 105 -5.46 -4.01 -0.12
C PRO A 105 -6.90 -3.85 0.36
N LYS A 106 -7.23 -2.73 1.03
CA LYS A 106 -8.61 -2.47 1.48
C LYS A 106 -9.56 -2.36 0.29
N ILE A 107 -9.11 -1.70 -0.77
CA ILE A 107 -9.86 -1.57 -2.02
C ILE A 107 -10.01 -2.93 -2.68
N TRP A 108 -8.93 -3.72 -2.75
CA TRP A 108 -8.96 -5.06 -3.35
C TRP A 108 -9.93 -5.99 -2.61
N ALA A 109 -9.86 -6.04 -1.28
CA ALA A 109 -10.75 -6.86 -0.47
C ALA A 109 -12.23 -6.47 -0.65
N ALA A 110 -12.52 -5.17 -0.74
CA ALA A 110 -13.87 -4.69 -1.02
C ALA A 110 -14.36 -5.10 -2.42
N GLN A 111 -13.48 -5.09 -3.43
CA GLN A 111 -13.81 -5.53 -4.77
C GLN A 111 -14.08 -7.03 -4.84
N GLU A 112 -13.29 -7.85 -4.15
CA GLU A 112 -13.45 -9.31 -4.11
C GLU A 112 -14.85 -9.70 -3.62
N ILE A 113 -15.33 -9.07 -2.53
CA ILE A 113 -16.68 -9.29 -1.98
C ILE A 113 -17.77 -8.95 -3.01
N ILE A 114 -17.61 -7.83 -3.73
CA ILE A 114 -18.59 -7.39 -4.74
C ILE A 114 -18.61 -8.36 -5.94
N VAL A 115 -17.45 -8.82 -6.39
CA VAL A 115 -17.31 -9.76 -7.50
C VAL A 115 -17.89 -11.12 -7.12
N GLU A 116 -17.61 -11.62 -5.91
CA GLU A 116 -18.15 -12.87 -5.40
C GLU A 116 -19.69 -12.83 -5.31
N ALA A 117 -20.25 -11.74 -4.78
CA ALA A 117 -21.70 -11.55 -4.71
C ALA A 117 -22.35 -11.56 -6.11
N LYS A 118 -21.69 -10.96 -7.11
CA LYS A 118 -22.16 -11.00 -8.51
C LYS A 118 -22.06 -12.40 -9.11
N MET A 119 -20.97 -13.12 -8.88
CA MET A 119 -20.80 -14.50 -9.37
C MET A 119 -21.87 -15.44 -8.80
N LYS A 120 -22.15 -15.33 -7.50
CA LYS A 120 -23.16 -16.15 -6.82
C LYS A 120 -24.56 -15.87 -7.37
N LYS A 121 -24.89 -14.61 -7.62
CA LYS A 121 -26.16 -14.22 -8.26
C LYS A 121 -26.29 -14.82 -9.66
N LEU A 122 -25.24 -14.71 -10.48
CA LEU A 122 -25.23 -15.24 -11.84
C LEU A 122 -25.39 -16.77 -11.86
N SER A 123 -24.72 -17.49 -10.95
CA SER A 123 -24.87 -18.95 -10.82
C SER A 123 -26.30 -19.35 -10.46
N SER A 124 -26.97 -18.61 -9.56
CA SER A 124 -28.35 -18.89 -9.18
C SER A 124 -29.39 -18.57 -10.27
N ASP A 125 -29.08 -17.64 -11.16
CA ASP A 125 -29.92 -17.30 -12.31
C ASP A 125 -29.81 -18.38 -13.40
N ILE A 126 -28.62 -18.98 -13.58
CA ILE A 126 -28.39 -20.11 -14.51
C ILE A 126 -29.14 -21.36 -14.04
N GLU A 127 -29.13 -21.66 -12.74
CA GLU A 127 -29.75 -22.89 -12.19
C GLU A 127 -31.30 -22.86 -12.21
N LYS A 128 -31.90 -21.67 -12.40
CA LYS A 128 -33.35 -21.47 -12.49
C LYS A 128 -33.89 -21.40 -13.92
N SER A 129 -33.00 -21.35 -14.92
CA SER A 129 -33.37 -21.32 -16.34
C SER A 129 -33.25 -22.70 -16.99
#